data_AF-A0AAE0ND53-F1
#
_entry.id   AF-A0AAE0ND53-F1
#
_cell.length_a   1.000
_cell.length_b   1.000
_cell.length_c   1.000
_cell.angle_alpha   90.00
_cell.angle_beta   90.00
_cell.angle_gamma   90.00
#
_symmetry.space_group_name_H-M   'P 1'
#
loop_
_entity.id
_entity.type
_entity.pdbx_description
1 polymer ?
#
loop_
_entity_poly.entity_id
_entity_poly.type
_entity_poly.pdbx_seq_one_letter_code
_entity_poly.pdbx_strand_id
1 'polypeptide(L)'
;MRTLTTATKKSFIAAAKSVQKKPSTLPAGQVPGAKSLWDDFMFGNFLTWHRYFTSPLFDGSATSLGSDGVAVKQRGHPGTGGGCIASGPSSDLVVRLGPDNPRCLSRDLSADTAKRFASFRNTTELIMGQQTVEMFEALLSGDPRYVTGEVGVYGGGHDLVGGEMPDPFTPPHDPFSTLLNLPLVLTLQHYCHDFLNVSPLNSTVKIKDMINTVCGPLCYVYI
;
A
#
# COMPACT_ATOMS: atom_id res chain seq x y z
N MET A 1 7.00 -11.20 5.23
CA MET A 1 8.38 -10.70 5.52
C MET A 1 9.12 -11.43 6.65
N ARG A 2 8.53 -11.72 7.82
CA ARG A 2 9.28 -12.33 8.95
C ARG A 2 9.80 -13.75 8.68
N THR A 3 9.05 -14.53 7.90
CA THR A 3 9.40 -15.89 7.46
C THR A 3 10.35 -15.92 6.27
N LEU A 4 10.59 -14.77 5.63
CA LEU A 4 11.45 -14.69 4.45
C LEU A 4 12.92 -14.60 4.87
N THR A 5 13.78 -15.33 4.15
CA THR A 5 15.22 -15.23 4.32
C THR A 5 15.73 -13.83 3.93
N THR A 6 16.88 -13.43 4.46
CA THR A 6 17.54 -12.17 4.09
C THR A 6 17.75 -12.04 2.57
N ALA A 7 18.06 -13.14 1.88
CA ALA A 7 18.23 -13.16 0.42
C ALA A 7 16.90 -12.85 -0.29
N THR A 8 15.80 -13.48 0.14
CA THR A 8 14.47 -13.24 -0.44
C THR A 8 13.99 -11.81 -0.21
N LYS A 9 14.22 -11.25 0.99
CA LYS A 9 13.91 -9.84 1.29
C LYS A 9 14.66 -8.88 0.37
N LYS A 10 15.97 -9.09 0.20
CA LYS A 10 16.81 -8.28 -0.70
C LYS A 10 16.37 -8.41 -2.15
N SER A 11 15.98 -9.60 -2.59
CA SER A 11 15.47 -9.84 -3.94
C SER A 11 14.19 -9.05 -4.22
N PHE A 12 13.23 -9.07 -3.28
CA PHE A 12 12.00 -8.27 -3.38
C PHE A 12 12.31 -6.76 -3.47
N ILE A 13 13.18 -6.25 -2.60
CA ILE A 13 13.59 -4.84 -2.61
C ILE A 13 14.29 -4.48 -3.92
N ALA A 14 15.17 -5.35 -4.43
CA ALA A 14 15.84 -5.15 -5.70
C ALA A 14 14.86 -5.13 -6.89
N ALA A 15 13.83 -5.98 -6.86
CA ALA A 15 12.77 -5.99 -7.87
C ALA A 15 11.97 -4.67 -7.85
N ALA A 16 11.56 -4.19 -6.67
CA ALA A 16 10.88 -2.90 -6.53
C ALA A 16 11.74 -1.74 -7.05
N LYS A 17 13.02 -1.67 -6.64
CA LYS A 17 13.98 -0.68 -7.17
C LYS A 17 14.21 -0.79 -8.68
N SER A 18 14.15 -1.99 -9.23
CA SER A 18 14.28 -2.22 -10.67
C SER A 18 13.11 -1.61 -11.44
N VAL A 19 11.88 -1.81 -10.96
CA VAL A 19 10.67 -1.20 -11.55
C VAL A 19 10.72 0.33 -11.48
N GLN A 20 11.23 0.90 -10.38
CA GLN A 20 11.43 2.35 -10.24
C GLN A 20 12.48 2.95 -11.17
N LYS A 21 13.43 2.15 -11.66
CA LYS A 21 14.48 2.62 -12.58
C LYS A 21 14.10 2.47 -14.05
N LYS A 22 13.17 1.57 -14.39
CA LYS A 22 12.70 1.38 -15.76
C LYS A 22 11.89 2.59 -16.21
N PRO A 23 12.03 3.06 -17.46
CA PRO A 23 11.26 4.20 -17.96
C PRO A 23 9.76 3.89 -18.00
N SER A 24 8.95 4.95 -17.88
CA SER A 24 7.49 4.88 -18.06
C SER A 24 7.14 4.39 -19.48
N THR A 25 6.10 3.56 -19.58
CA THR A 25 5.47 3.07 -20.80
C THR A 25 4.17 3.81 -21.12
N LEU A 26 3.71 4.74 -20.25
CA LEU A 26 2.54 5.57 -20.54
C LEU A 26 2.81 6.52 -21.73
N PRO A 27 1.80 6.77 -22.58
CA PRO A 27 1.90 7.77 -23.64
C PRO A 27 2.38 9.14 -23.12
N ALA A 28 3.37 9.72 -23.81
CA ALA A 28 3.92 11.02 -23.45
C ALA A 28 2.81 12.10 -23.41
N GLY A 29 2.68 12.77 -22.26
CA GLY A 29 1.65 13.81 -22.04
C GLY A 29 0.36 13.33 -21.38
N GLN A 30 0.12 12.01 -21.28
CA GLN A 30 -1.05 11.48 -20.56
C GLN A 30 -0.91 11.67 -19.03
N VAL A 31 0.31 11.47 -18.50
CA VAL A 31 0.67 11.76 -17.11
C VAL A 31 2.00 12.52 -17.11
N PRO A 32 1.98 13.87 -17.07
CA PRO A 32 3.20 14.69 -17.20
C PRO A 32 4.30 14.43 -16.15
N GLY A 33 3.95 13.79 -15.03
CA GLY A 33 4.88 13.43 -13.95
C GLY A 33 5.43 12.00 -14.00
N ALA A 34 4.89 11.11 -14.86
CA ALA A 34 5.32 9.72 -14.92
C ALA A 34 6.65 9.60 -15.67
N LYS A 35 7.68 9.11 -14.99
CA LYS A 35 9.03 8.94 -15.55
C LYS A 35 9.52 7.50 -15.48
N SER A 36 8.89 6.68 -14.64
CA SER A 36 9.25 5.30 -14.41
C SER A 36 8.06 4.35 -14.54
N LEU A 37 8.34 3.07 -14.77
CA LEU A 37 7.34 2.01 -14.73
C LEU A 37 6.69 1.89 -13.34
N TRP A 38 7.39 2.37 -12.30
CA TRP A 38 6.78 2.54 -10.99
C TRP A 38 5.69 3.60 -11.03
N ASP A 39 5.96 4.79 -11.59
CA ASP A 39 4.95 5.86 -11.76
C ASP A 39 3.72 5.40 -12.55
N ASP A 40 3.92 4.50 -13.51
CA ASP A 40 2.85 3.86 -14.27
C ASP A 40 2.03 2.87 -13.46
N PHE A 41 2.72 2.04 -12.65
CA PHE A 41 2.08 1.13 -11.70
C PHE A 41 1.22 1.92 -10.69
N MET A 42 1.64 3.14 -10.32
CA MET A 42 0.87 4.04 -9.43
C MET A 42 -0.44 4.50 -10.04
N PHE A 43 -0.46 4.75 -11.36
CA PHE A 43 -1.67 5.20 -12.05
C PHE A 43 -2.76 4.09 -12.08
N GLY A 44 -2.36 2.82 -11.95
CA GLY A 44 -3.24 1.68 -12.23
C GLY A 44 -3.77 0.86 -11.05
N ASN A 45 -3.26 0.98 -9.82
CA ASN A 45 -3.62 0.01 -8.76
C ASN A 45 -3.70 0.60 -7.33
N PHE A 46 -4.86 0.39 -6.70
CA PHE A 46 -5.20 0.78 -5.33
C PHE A 46 -5.81 -0.46 -4.60
N LEU A 47 -5.38 -0.73 -3.35
CA LEU A 47 -5.99 -1.60 -2.31
C LEU A 47 -5.56 -3.08 -2.18
N THR A 48 -5.40 -3.58 -0.91
CA THR A 48 -5.44 -4.97 -0.28
C THR A 48 -4.34 -5.59 0.68
N TRP A 49 -4.74 -6.16 1.82
CA TRP A 49 -4.20 -6.04 3.21
C TRP A 49 -2.90 -6.81 3.76
N HIS A 50 -2.65 -6.78 5.10
CA HIS A 50 -1.41 -6.59 5.93
C HIS A 50 -0.74 -7.75 6.77
N ARG A 51 0.36 -7.42 7.52
CA ARG A 51 0.56 -7.78 8.97
C ARG A 51 1.67 -6.98 9.76
N TYR A 52 1.32 -6.56 10.99
CA TYR A 52 2.07 -6.24 12.25
C TYR A 52 3.16 -5.17 12.40
N PHE A 53 2.89 -4.31 13.39
CA PHE A 53 3.74 -3.32 14.06
C PHE A 53 4.97 -3.85 14.81
N THR A 54 5.92 -2.93 15.01
CA THR A 54 7.35 -3.10 15.36
C THR A 54 8.12 -3.96 14.36
N SER A 55 7.79 -3.80 13.09
CA SER A 55 8.24 -4.70 12.04
C SER A 55 9.69 -4.41 11.62
N PRO A 56 10.49 -5.45 11.29
CA PRO A 56 11.70 -5.27 10.49
C PRO A 56 11.43 -4.61 9.12
N LEU A 57 10.16 -4.33 8.78
CA LEU A 57 9.78 -3.50 7.64
C LEU A 57 10.20 -2.04 7.78
N PHE A 58 10.27 -1.48 9.00
CA PHE A 58 10.51 -0.04 9.19
C PHE A 58 11.71 0.28 10.10
N ASP A 59 12.62 -0.68 10.28
CA ASP A 59 13.76 -0.53 11.21
C ASP A 59 14.96 0.22 10.59
N GLY A 60 14.86 0.69 9.34
CA GLY A 60 15.95 1.37 8.64
C GLY A 60 17.11 0.47 8.19
N SER A 61 17.07 -0.83 8.50
CA SER A 61 18.08 -1.79 8.06
C SER A 61 18.06 -1.97 6.54
N ALA A 62 19.13 -2.52 5.98
CA ALA A 62 19.21 -2.87 4.55
C ALA A 62 18.15 -3.91 4.09
N THR A 63 17.38 -4.49 5.02
CA THR A 63 16.31 -5.46 4.76
C THR A 63 14.91 -4.91 5.05
N SER A 64 14.82 -3.64 5.42
CA SER A 64 13.57 -2.91 5.63
C SER A 64 13.09 -2.23 4.36
N LEU A 65 11.90 -1.64 4.42
CA LEU A 65 11.37 -0.70 3.44
C LEU A 65 11.77 0.74 3.77
N GLY A 66 12.88 0.95 4.49
CA GLY A 66 13.29 2.24 5.04
C GLY A 66 12.87 2.44 6.49
N SER A 67 13.40 3.46 7.14
CA SER A 67 13.05 3.84 8.52
C SER A 67 11.80 4.71 8.57
N ASP A 68 11.52 5.23 9.77
CA ASP A 68 10.68 6.40 9.96
C ASP A 68 11.28 7.64 9.27
N GLY A 69 10.44 8.68 9.12
CA GLY A 69 10.85 10.00 8.68
C GLY A 69 11.71 10.71 9.71
N VAL A 70 12.51 11.68 9.26
CA VAL A 70 13.17 12.64 10.15
C VAL A 70 12.10 13.33 10.98
N ALA A 71 12.26 13.34 12.31
CA ALA A 71 11.29 13.91 13.23
C ALA A 71 11.05 15.40 12.94
N VAL A 72 9.80 15.76 12.66
CA VAL A 72 9.35 17.14 12.48
C VAL A 72 8.49 17.52 13.67
N LYS A 73 8.79 18.65 14.31
CA LYS A 73 7.94 19.18 15.38
C LYS A 73 6.66 19.78 14.80
N GLN A 74 5.69 18.93 14.48
CA GLN A 74 4.34 19.35 14.08
C GLN A 74 3.34 19.08 15.21
N ARG A 75 2.45 20.04 15.48
CA ARG A 75 1.36 19.84 16.45
C ARG A 75 0.30 18.93 15.83
N GLY A 76 -0.21 17.97 16.61
CA GLY A 76 -1.35 17.13 16.24
C GLY A 76 -1.03 15.95 15.30
N HIS A 77 0.24 15.67 15.03
CA HIS A 77 0.64 14.49 14.26
C HIS A 77 0.74 13.27 15.18
N PRO A 78 0.15 12.12 14.80
CA PRO A 78 0.08 10.95 15.65
C PRO A 78 1.38 10.13 15.70
N GLY A 79 2.33 10.37 14.78
CA GLY A 79 3.56 9.59 14.67
C GLY A 79 4.81 10.23 15.28
N THR A 80 5.94 9.54 15.08
CA THR A 80 7.27 9.94 15.61
C THR A 80 8.18 10.59 14.57
N GLY A 81 7.72 10.74 13.33
CA GLY A 81 8.48 11.20 12.18
C GLY A 81 7.94 12.53 11.64
N GLY A 82 7.49 12.51 10.39
CA GLY A 82 6.89 13.64 9.68
C GLY A 82 7.71 14.18 8.51
N GLY A 83 8.96 13.75 8.36
CA GLY A 83 9.88 14.19 7.31
C GLY A 83 10.28 13.07 6.34
N CYS A 84 11.30 13.33 5.51
CA CYS A 84 11.89 12.32 4.63
C CYS A 84 12.36 11.09 5.41
N ILE A 85 12.22 9.89 4.84
CA ILE A 85 12.77 8.66 5.43
C ILE A 85 14.26 8.83 5.76
N ALA A 86 14.63 8.58 7.01
CA ALA A 86 15.98 8.87 7.51
C ALA A 86 17.04 7.85 7.03
N SER A 87 16.69 6.58 6.88
CA SER A 87 17.63 5.51 6.52
C SER A 87 16.96 4.30 5.86
N GLY A 88 17.78 3.38 5.35
CA GLY A 88 17.33 2.14 4.71
C GLY A 88 17.04 2.29 3.21
N PRO A 89 16.63 1.21 2.53
CA PRO A 89 16.57 1.15 1.08
C PRO A 89 15.60 2.11 0.40
N SER A 90 14.72 2.77 1.15
CA SER A 90 13.73 3.70 0.61
C SER A 90 14.04 5.17 0.88
N SER A 91 15.17 5.49 1.53
CA SER A 91 15.53 6.89 1.82
C SER A 91 15.93 7.70 0.59
N ASP A 92 16.31 7.02 -0.51
CA ASP A 92 16.65 7.64 -1.79
C ASP A 92 15.46 7.74 -2.77
N LEU A 93 14.25 7.38 -2.33
CA LEU A 93 13.06 7.44 -3.17
C LEU A 93 12.56 8.87 -3.34
N VAL A 94 12.32 9.22 -4.61
CA VAL A 94 11.81 10.53 -5.02
C VAL A 94 10.37 10.35 -5.48
N VAL A 95 9.45 10.98 -4.76
CA VAL A 95 8.03 11.07 -5.12
C VAL A 95 7.87 12.12 -6.20
N ARG A 96 7.18 11.75 -7.29
CA ARG A 96 7.04 12.58 -8.51
C ARG A 96 5.60 12.89 -8.88
N LEU A 97 4.62 12.20 -8.30
CA LEU A 97 3.20 12.50 -8.48
C LEU A 97 2.59 13.00 -7.17
N GLY A 98 1.47 13.73 -7.28
CA GLY A 98 0.83 14.42 -6.16
C GLY A 98 1.32 15.87 -5.95
N PRO A 99 0.85 16.55 -4.89
CA PRO A 99 1.18 17.95 -4.60
C PRO A 99 2.68 18.12 -4.31
N ASP A 100 3.28 19.25 -4.70
CA ASP A 100 4.69 19.58 -4.44
C ASP A 100 5.69 18.50 -4.90
N ASN A 101 5.88 18.39 -6.21
CA ASN A 101 6.77 17.42 -6.87
C ASN A 101 7.93 18.09 -7.63
N PRO A 102 9.14 17.50 -7.67
CA PRO A 102 9.57 16.27 -6.99
C PRO A 102 9.99 16.50 -5.52
N ARG A 103 9.76 15.49 -4.66
CA ARG A 103 10.14 15.51 -3.24
C ARG A 103 10.66 14.15 -2.76
N CYS A 104 11.18 14.06 -1.55
CA CYS A 104 11.54 12.79 -0.92
C CYS A 104 10.28 12.00 -0.49
N LEU A 105 10.40 10.68 -0.37
CA LEU A 105 9.38 9.88 0.31
C LEU A 105 9.39 10.19 1.81
N SER A 106 8.25 10.62 2.34
CA SER A 106 8.06 11.00 3.75
C SER A 106 7.26 9.95 4.52
N ARG A 107 7.52 9.84 5.84
CA ARG A 107 6.80 8.95 6.76
C ARG A 107 6.62 9.58 8.14
N ASP A 108 5.54 9.19 8.81
CA ASP A 108 5.24 9.55 10.19
C ASP A 108 4.66 8.34 10.93
N LEU A 109 5.54 7.41 11.34
CA LEU A 109 5.09 6.13 11.89
C LEU A 109 4.34 6.31 13.22
N SER A 110 3.11 5.80 13.29
CA SER A 110 2.24 5.89 14.47
C SER A 110 1.89 4.52 15.04
N ALA A 111 2.50 4.20 16.19
CA ALA A 111 2.16 3.00 16.95
C ALA A 111 0.78 3.07 17.60
N ASP A 112 0.25 4.27 17.83
CA ASP A 112 -1.09 4.46 18.40
C ASP A 112 -2.18 4.13 17.37
N THR A 113 -2.07 4.69 16.16
CA THR A 113 -2.96 4.41 15.03
C THR A 113 -3.06 2.91 14.77
N ALA A 114 -1.92 2.23 14.81
CA ALA A 114 -1.84 0.80 14.65
C ALA A 114 -2.60 -0.01 15.69
N LYS A 115 -2.46 0.37 16.96
CA LYS A 115 -3.14 -0.29 18.07
C LYS A 115 -4.63 -0.04 18.00
N ARG A 116 -5.03 1.13 17.52
CA ARG A 116 -6.43 1.55 17.46
C ARG A 116 -7.18 0.88 16.31
N PHE A 117 -6.60 0.85 15.12
CA PHE A 117 -7.32 0.45 13.90
C PHE A 117 -6.80 -0.85 13.27
N ALA A 118 -5.49 -1.11 13.32
CA ALA A 118 -4.84 -2.25 12.65
C ALA A 118 -4.36 -3.36 13.62
N SER A 119 -5.05 -3.52 14.75
CA SER A 119 -4.70 -4.50 15.79
C SER A 119 -5.08 -5.93 15.40
N PHE A 120 -4.57 -6.92 16.16
CA PHE A 120 -4.90 -8.35 15.92
C PHE A 120 -6.36 -8.58 16.06
N ARG A 121 -6.86 -8.01 17.14
CA ARG A 121 -8.22 -8.13 17.55
C ARG A 121 -9.13 -7.55 16.47
N ASN A 122 -8.89 -6.31 16.03
CA ASN A 122 -9.70 -5.68 14.99
C ASN A 122 -9.66 -6.46 13.68
N THR A 123 -8.48 -6.96 13.29
CA THR A 123 -8.32 -7.79 12.08
C THR A 123 -9.11 -9.08 12.19
N THR A 124 -8.98 -9.80 13.31
CA THR A 124 -9.64 -11.09 13.52
C THR A 124 -11.14 -10.92 13.68
N GLU A 125 -11.60 -9.89 14.39
CA GLU A 125 -13.02 -9.55 14.52
C GLU A 125 -13.63 -9.17 13.16
N LEU A 126 -12.89 -8.46 12.30
CA LEU A 126 -13.32 -8.20 10.92
C LEU A 126 -13.46 -9.51 10.13
N ILE A 127 -12.43 -10.37 10.11
CA ILE A 127 -12.45 -11.60 9.30
C ILE A 127 -13.52 -12.59 9.80
N MET A 128 -13.65 -12.77 11.10
CA MET A 128 -14.54 -13.76 11.69
C MET A 128 -15.98 -13.27 11.86
N GLY A 129 -16.17 -11.94 11.92
CA GLY A 129 -17.46 -11.33 12.24
C GLY A 129 -18.32 -10.98 11.02
N GLN A 130 -17.73 -10.86 9.83
CA GLN A 130 -18.47 -10.41 8.65
C GLN A 130 -18.98 -11.58 7.80
N GLN A 131 -20.30 -11.58 7.54
CA GLN A 131 -20.99 -12.64 6.80
C GLN A 131 -21.18 -12.31 5.33
N THR A 132 -21.11 -11.03 4.97
CA THR A 132 -21.26 -10.57 3.60
C THR A 132 -20.03 -9.81 3.18
N VAL A 133 -19.75 -9.89 1.88
CA VAL A 133 -18.61 -9.22 1.27
C VAL A 133 -18.74 -7.71 1.35
N GLU A 134 -19.95 -7.18 1.18
CA GLU A 134 -20.27 -5.76 1.36
C GLU A 134 -19.89 -5.25 2.76
N MET A 135 -20.32 -5.96 3.81
CA MET A 135 -20.00 -5.57 5.19
C MET A 135 -18.51 -5.74 5.50
N PHE A 136 -17.88 -6.77 4.94
CA PHE A 136 -16.44 -6.98 5.05
C PHE A 136 -15.67 -5.79 4.46
N GLU A 137 -15.98 -5.36 3.25
CA GLU A 137 -15.30 -4.22 2.61
C GLU A 137 -15.62 -2.88 3.29
N ALA A 138 -16.88 -2.66 3.67
CA ALA A 138 -17.29 -1.44 4.36
C ALA A 138 -16.52 -1.25 5.66
N LEU A 139 -16.38 -2.30 6.47
CA LEU A 139 -15.65 -2.23 7.74
C LEU A 139 -14.13 -2.31 7.58
N LEU A 140 -13.65 -2.99 6.53
CA LEU A 140 -12.23 -3.01 6.17
C LEU A 140 -11.75 -1.59 5.86
N SER A 141 -12.49 -0.84 5.06
CA SER A 141 -12.11 0.49 4.55
C SER A 141 -12.64 1.66 5.37
N GLY A 142 -13.47 1.42 6.39
CA GLY A 142 -14.05 2.48 7.21
C GLY A 142 -15.10 3.31 6.44
N ASP A 143 -15.98 2.66 5.68
CA ASP A 143 -16.98 3.32 4.85
C ASP A 143 -17.95 4.16 5.72
N PRO A 144 -18.05 5.49 5.47
CA PRO A 144 -18.84 6.40 6.29
C PRO A 144 -20.35 6.11 6.27
N ARG A 145 -20.83 5.29 5.32
CA ARG A 145 -22.23 4.84 5.28
C ARG A 145 -22.56 3.83 6.37
N TYR A 146 -21.57 3.08 6.87
CA TYR A 146 -21.76 2.00 7.85
C TYR A 146 -21.07 2.27 9.19
N VAL A 147 -20.02 3.09 9.21
CA VAL A 147 -19.28 3.45 10.42
C VAL A 147 -19.03 4.95 10.51
N THR A 148 -18.96 5.50 11.72
CA THR A 148 -18.69 6.92 11.95
C THR A 148 -17.42 7.08 12.76
N GLY A 149 -16.43 7.81 12.20
CA GLY A 149 -15.16 8.08 12.89
C GLY A 149 -14.18 6.90 12.96
N GLU A 150 -14.41 5.86 12.17
CA GLU A 150 -13.54 4.69 12.02
C GLU A 150 -12.95 4.68 10.61
N VAL A 151 -11.64 4.43 10.50
CA VAL A 151 -10.93 4.31 9.20
C VAL A 151 -10.78 2.86 8.75
N GLY A 152 -11.29 1.93 9.56
CA GLY A 152 -11.16 0.50 9.31
C GLY A 152 -9.72 0.01 9.42
N VAL A 153 -9.55 -1.30 9.25
CA VAL A 153 -8.23 -1.92 9.35
C VAL A 153 -7.34 -1.50 8.17
N TYR A 154 -7.93 -1.26 7.00
CA TYR A 154 -7.24 -0.79 5.80
C TYR A 154 -6.77 0.66 5.92
N GLY A 155 -7.66 1.59 6.30
CA GLY A 155 -7.29 2.98 6.52
C GLY A 155 -6.32 3.13 7.69
N GLY A 156 -6.47 2.32 8.75
CA GLY A 156 -5.47 2.19 9.81
C GLY A 156 -4.09 1.77 9.30
N GLY A 157 -4.06 0.96 8.22
CA GLY A 157 -2.88 0.59 7.46
C GLY A 157 -2.16 1.76 6.79
N HIS A 158 -2.92 2.72 6.26
CA HIS A 158 -2.38 3.96 5.69
C HIS A 158 -1.90 4.91 6.77
N ASP A 159 -2.75 5.18 7.74
CA ASP A 159 -2.53 6.18 8.78
C ASP A 159 -1.39 5.78 9.72
N LEU A 160 -1.08 4.49 9.84
CA LEU A 160 0.05 4.03 10.65
C LEU A 160 1.40 4.46 10.06
N VAL A 161 1.49 4.57 8.74
CA VAL A 161 2.73 4.95 8.05
C VAL A 161 2.85 6.46 8.00
N GLY A 162 1.72 7.16 7.88
CA GLY A 162 1.69 8.61 7.74
C GLY A 162 2.44 9.09 6.50
N GLY A 163 2.85 10.36 6.49
CA GLY A 163 3.57 10.96 5.36
C GLY A 163 2.77 10.89 4.06
N GLU A 164 3.26 10.16 3.06
CA GLU A 164 2.60 10.01 1.76
C GLU A 164 1.40 9.04 1.75
N MET A 165 1.16 8.29 2.83
CA MET A 165 0.15 7.22 2.83
C MET A 165 -1.30 7.68 3.08
N PRO A 166 -1.60 8.74 3.85
CA PRO A 166 -3.00 9.18 4.04
C PRO A 166 -3.62 9.89 2.82
N ASP A 167 -2.80 10.45 1.93
CA ASP A 167 -3.31 11.00 0.66
C ASP A 167 -3.78 9.84 -0.24
N PRO A 168 -4.84 9.99 -1.05
CA PRO A 168 -5.38 8.88 -1.84
C PRO A 168 -4.57 8.54 -3.10
N PHE A 169 -3.67 9.40 -3.56
CA PHE A 169 -2.95 9.26 -4.84
C PHE A 169 -1.44 9.03 -4.69
N THR A 170 -0.85 9.45 -3.57
CA THR A 170 0.56 9.24 -3.26
C THR A 170 0.97 7.91 -2.60
N PRO A 171 0.08 7.08 -2.00
CA PRO A 171 0.46 5.83 -1.32
C PRO A 171 1.23 4.87 -2.20
N PRO A 172 0.89 4.70 -3.50
CA PRO A 172 1.64 3.80 -4.36
C PRO A 172 3.15 4.10 -4.37
N HIS A 173 3.60 5.35 -4.15
CA HIS A 173 5.03 5.69 -4.13
C HIS A 173 5.79 5.06 -2.95
N ASP A 174 5.10 4.71 -1.87
CA ASP A 174 5.70 3.98 -0.76
C ASP A 174 5.72 2.48 -1.11
N PRO A 175 6.89 1.80 -1.10
CA PRO A 175 6.96 0.36 -1.31
C PRO A 175 6.08 -0.46 -0.35
N PHE A 176 5.75 0.08 0.83
CA PHE A 176 4.79 -0.52 1.76
C PHE A 176 3.41 -0.69 1.12
N SER A 177 3.00 0.19 0.21
CA SER A 177 1.75 0.09 -0.53
C SER A 177 1.61 -1.25 -1.26
N THR A 178 2.70 -1.83 -1.78
CA THR A 178 2.64 -3.17 -2.40
C THR A 178 2.33 -4.28 -1.40
N LEU A 179 2.69 -4.11 -0.12
CA LEU A 179 2.34 -5.03 0.95
C LEU A 179 0.96 -4.73 1.54
N LEU A 180 0.55 -3.46 1.46
CA LEU A 180 -0.77 -2.98 1.83
C LEU A 180 -1.83 -3.30 0.78
N ASN A 181 -1.40 -3.66 -0.46
CA ASN A 181 -2.22 -3.90 -1.66
C ASN A 181 -2.16 -5.31 -2.31
N LEU A 182 -1.68 -6.32 -1.60
CA LEU A 182 -1.84 -7.74 -1.94
C LEU A 182 -3.29 -8.28 -1.73
N PRO A 183 -3.84 -8.96 -2.75
CA PRO A 183 -5.28 -9.15 -3.01
C PRO A 183 -6.07 -9.80 -1.88
N LEU A 184 -7.01 -9.00 -1.37
CA LEU A 184 -8.20 -9.42 -0.65
C LEU A 184 -9.38 -8.58 -1.14
N VAL A 185 -9.92 -9.04 -2.27
CA VAL A 185 -11.29 -8.84 -2.79
C VAL A 185 -11.66 -7.41 -3.23
N LEU A 186 -12.08 -7.35 -4.51
CA LEU A 186 -12.65 -6.23 -5.26
C LEU A 186 -14.16 -6.45 -5.35
N THR A 187 -15.00 -5.82 -4.52
CA THR A 187 -16.45 -6.14 -4.54
C THR A 187 -17.31 -5.08 -3.86
N LEU A 188 -17.25 -3.83 -4.32
CA LEU A 188 -18.34 -2.89 -4.02
C LEU A 188 -19.01 -2.26 -5.22
N GLN A 189 -18.54 -2.47 -6.45
CA GLN A 189 -19.13 -1.79 -7.62
C GLN A 189 -19.15 -2.57 -8.93
N HIS A 190 -18.63 -3.79 -8.97
CA HIS A 190 -18.45 -4.49 -10.24
C HIS A 190 -18.94 -5.93 -10.19
N TYR A 191 -19.72 -6.31 -11.20
CA TYR A 191 -20.15 -7.68 -11.43
C TYR A 191 -18.95 -8.54 -11.84
N CYS A 192 -18.99 -9.84 -11.56
CA CYS A 192 -17.94 -10.79 -11.99
C CYS A 192 -17.67 -10.77 -13.52
N HIS A 193 -18.60 -10.25 -14.31
CA HIS A 193 -18.49 -10.10 -15.76
C HIS A 193 -17.86 -8.79 -16.21
N ASP A 194 -17.67 -7.84 -15.30
CA ASP A 194 -17.08 -6.56 -15.62
C ASP A 194 -15.59 -6.70 -15.89
N PHE A 195 -15.09 -5.72 -16.61
CA PHE A 195 -13.75 -5.68 -17.15
C PHE A 195 -12.94 -4.62 -16.41
N LEU A 196 -11.82 -5.02 -15.82
CA LEU A 196 -10.83 -4.13 -15.24
C LEU A 196 -9.74 -3.83 -16.27
N ASN A 197 -9.56 -2.55 -16.57
CA ASN A 197 -8.42 -2.09 -17.33
C ASN A 197 -7.24 -1.85 -16.38
N VAL A 198 -6.27 -2.77 -16.39
CA VAL A 198 -5.04 -2.70 -15.58
C VAL A 198 -3.85 -2.15 -16.38
N SER A 199 -4.13 -1.34 -17.41
CA SER A 199 -3.08 -0.67 -18.18
C SER A 199 -2.19 0.17 -17.26
N PRO A 200 -0.86 0.11 -17.43
CA PRO A 200 -0.13 -0.45 -18.59
C PRO A 200 0.45 -1.87 -18.38
N LEU A 201 0.08 -2.58 -17.33
CA LEU A 201 0.71 -3.87 -16.96
C LEU A 201 0.20 -5.05 -17.80
N ASN A 202 -1.07 -5.01 -18.23
CA ASN A 202 -1.67 -6.02 -19.09
C ASN A 202 -2.92 -5.47 -19.81
N SER A 203 -3.46 -6.22 -20.77
CA SER A 203 -4.76 -5.95 -21.38
C SER A 203 -5.90 -6.07 -20.35
N THR A 204 -7.08 -5.59 -20.74
CA THR A 204 -8.30 -5.66 -19.94
C THR A 204 -8.59 -7.08 -19.45
N VAL A 205 -8.74 -7.27 -18.14
CA VAL A 205 -9.03 -8.58 -17.53
C VAL A 205 -10.43 -8.61 -16.93
N LYS A 206 -11.09 -9.77 -16.96
CA LYS A 206 -12.39 -9.94 -16.31
C LYS A 206 -12.21 -10.13 -14.81
N ILE A 207 -13.10 -9.52 -14.04
CA ILE A 207 -13.06 -9.59 -12.58
C ILE A 207 -13.16 -11.03 -12.08
N LYS A 208 -14.01 -11.88 -12.69
CA LYS A 208 -14.11 -13.30 -12.33
C LYS A 208 -12.78 -14.06 -12.38
N ASP A 209 -11.86 -13.63 -13.24
CA ASP A 209 -10.57 -14.30 -13.40
C ASP A 209 -9.56 -13.82 -12.33
N MET A 210 -9.91 -12.81 -11.53
CA MET A 210 -9.08 -12.19 -10.48
C MET A 210 -9.57 -12.45 -9.06
N ILE A 211 -10.73 -13.08 -8.87
CA ILE A 211 -11.32 -13.34 -7.54
C ILE A 211 -10.68 -14.56 -6.84
N ASN A 212 -9.99 -15.43 -7.58
CA ASN A 212 -9.40 -16.65 -7.04
C ASN A 212 -7.88 -16.67 -7.25
N THR A 213 -7.12 -16.84 -6.16
CA THR A 213 -5.65 -16.78 -6.19
C THR A 213 -5.00 -18.01 -6.85
N VAL A 214 -5.77 -19.06 -7.14
CA VAL A 214 -5.32 -20.30 -7.78
C VAL A 214 -6.06 -20.63 -9.08
N CYS A 215 -6.82 -19.68 -9.64
CA CYS A 215 -7.50 -19.81 -10.93
C CYS A 215 -7.30 -18.55 -11.78
N GLY A 216 -7.55 -18.66 -13.09
CA GLY A 216 -7.26 -17.56 -14.02
C GLY A 216 -5.74 -17.36 -14.18
N PRO A 217 -5.23 -16.12 -14.27
CA PRO A 217 -3.80 -15.85 -14.36
C PRO A 217 -3.07 -15.90 -13.00
N LEU A 218 -3.77 -16.14 -11.88
CA LEU A 218 -3.20 -16.17 -10.54
C LEU A 218 -2.88 -17.61 -10.10
N CYS A 219 -1.71 -17.81 -9.49
CA CYS A 219 -1.28 -19.11 -8.97
C CYS A 219 -0.40 -18.94 -7.72
N TYR A 220 -1.01 -18.53 -6.60
CA TYR A 220 -0.33 -18.40 -5.31
C TYR A 220 -1.28 -18.66 -4.14
N VAL A 221 -0.69 -19.01 -2.99
CA VAL A 221 -1.35 -19.15 -1.68
C VAL A 221 -0.55 -18.41 -0.62
N TYR A 222 -1.23 -17.96 0.44
CA TYR A 222 -0.59 -17.34 1.59
C TYR A 222 -0.21 -18.42 2.61
N ILE A 223 1.03 -18.34 3.13
CA ILE A 223 1.58 -19.23 4.17
C ILE A 223 2.07 -18.38 5.34
#